data_AF-A0AAU3ZXG5-F1
#
_entry.id   AF-A0AAU3ZXG5-F1
#
_cell.length_a   1.000
_cell.length_b   1.000
_cell.length_c   1.000
_cell.angle_alpha   90.00
_cell.angle_beta   90.00
_cell.angle_gamma   90.00
#
_symmetry.space_group_name_H-M   'P 1'
#
loop_
_entity.id
_entity.type
_entity.pdbx_description
1 polymer ?
#
loop_
_entity_poly.entity_id
_entity_poly.type
_entity_poly.pdbx_seq_one_letter_code
_entity_poly.pdbx_strand_id
1 'polypeptide(L)'
;MAVRPDNRLLDAPMVPVACGTCGAWVEARKSSWEQTSVQWNTEALAACSERRAAGPGAAFTGCPALRATIRQVAAEGGFRAPSGYPDHPGTFAEWP
;
A
#
# COMPACT_ATOMS: atom_id res chain seq x y z
N MET A 1 5.86 -10.02 -26.18
CA MET A 1 5.27 -10.76 -25.05
C MET A 1 4.19 -9.88 -24.45
N ALA A 2 2.92 -10.11 -24.79
CA ALA A 2 1.84 -9.31 -24.22
C ALA A 2 1.55 -9.85 -22.81
N VAL A 3 1.78 -9.01 -21.80
CA VAL A 3 1.31 -9.29 -20.44
C VAL A 3 -0.20 -9.53 -20.52
N ARG A 4 -0.65 -10.69 -20.06
CA ARG A 4 -2.08 -10.97 -19.96
C ARG A 4 -2.63 -10.01 -18.90
N PRO A 5 -3.67 -9.22 -19.16
CA PRO A 5 -4.26 -8.39 -18.14
C PRO A 5 -4.79 -9.29 -17.02
N ASP A 6 -4.21 -9.13 -15.83
CA ASP A 6 -4.62 -9.84 -14.62
C ASP A 6 -5.99 -9.33 -14.15
N ASN A 7 -7.07 -9.85 -14.75
CA ASN A 7 -8.46 -9.49 -14.46
C ASN A 7 -8.86 -9.62 -12.97
N ARG A 8 -8.06 -10.31 -12.15
CA ARG A 8 -8.22 -10.39 -10.69
C ARG A 8 -7.96 -9.06 -9.98
N LEU A 9 -7.15 -8.16 -10.57
CA LEU A 9 -6.98 -6.79 -10.06
C LEU A 9 -8.26 -5.96 -10.16
N LEU A 10 -9.17 -6.32 -11.07
CA LEU A 10 -10.44 -5.62 -11.24
C LEU A 10 -11.46 -5.96 -10.14
N ASP A 11 -11.37 -7.16 -9.55
CA ASP A 11 -12.26 -7.62 -8.48
C ASP A 11 -11.81 -7.11 -7.10
N ALA A 12 -10.49 -7.04 -6.88
CA ALA A 12 -9.87 -6.51 -5.68
C ALA A 12 -8.79 -5.48 -6.05
N PRO A 13 -9.19 -4.20 -6.27
CA PRO A 13 -8.26 -3.14 -6.63
C PRO A 13 -7.27 -2.84 -5.50
N MET A 14 -6.11 -2.34 -5.88
CA MET A 14 -5.15 -1.76 -4.94
C MET A 14 -5.74 -0.46 -4.36
N VAL A 15 -5.76 -0.35 -3.03
CA VAL A 15 -6.28 0.84 -2.34
C VAL A 15 -5.15 1.55 -1.62
N PRO A 16 -5.01 2.88 -1.78
CA PRO A 16 -4.01 3.64 -1.05
C PRO A 16 -4.31 3.64 0.45
N VAL A 17 -3.30 3.34 1.27
CA VAL A 17 -3.35 3.35 2.72
C VAL A 17 -2.18 4.17 3.24
N ALA A 18 -2.50 5.21 4.01
CA ALA A 18 -1.51 6.01 4.70
C ALA A 18 -1.21 5.46 6.10
N CYS A 19 0.06 5.45 6.46
CA CYS A 19 0.53 5.19 7.82
C CYS A 19 0.20 6.41 8.70
N GLY A 20 -0.72 6.29 9.66
CA GLY A 20 -1.06 7.40 10.57
C GLY A 20 0.10 7.86 11.48
N THR A 21 1.16 7.06 11.62
CA THR A 21 2.33 7.39 12.45
C THR A 21 3.47 8.00 11.65
N CYS A 22 3.76 7.41 10.49
CA CYS A 22 4.95 7.69 9.71
C CYS A 22 4.68 8.46 8.42
N GLY A 23 3.41 8.62 8.04
CA GLY A 23 3.00 9.30 6.82
C GLY A 23 3.36 8.55 5.53
N ALA A 24 3.88 7.33 5.61
CA ALA A 24 4.17 6.51 4.43
C ALA A 24 2.88 6.07 3.74
N TRP A 25 2.83 6.21 2.42
CA TRP A 25 1.69 5.84 1.58
C TRP A 25 1.99 4.56 0.81
N VAL A 26 1.26 3.49 1.11
CA VAL A 26 1.38 2.22 0.40
C VAL A 26 0.05 1.87 -0.25
N GLU A 27 0.09 0.93 -1.17
CA GLU A 27 -1.13 0.38 -1.73
C GLU A 27 -1.37 -1.00 -1.14
N ALA A 28 -2.58 -1.26 -0.64
CA ALA A 28 -2.94 -2.53 -0.04
C ALA A 28 -4.23 -3.07 -0.64
N ARG A 29 -4.32 -4.40 -0.76
CA ARG A 29 -5.52 -5.11 -1.17
C ARG A 29 -5.64 -6.46 -0.49
N LYS A 30 -6.86 -6.96 -0.41
CA LYS A 30 -7.13 -8.32 0.06
C LYS A 30 -7.06 -9.29 -1.12
N SER A 31 -5.99 -10.07 -1.22
CA SER A 31 -5.81 -11.06 -2.31
C SER A 31 -6.57 -12.35 -2.03
N SER A 32 -6.83 -12.67 -0.76
CA SER A 32 -7.69 -13.76 -0.30
C SER A 32 -8.22 -13.43 1.10
N TRP A 33 -9.12 -14.25 1.63
CA TRP A 33 -9.77 -13.98 2.92
C TRP A 33 -8.76 -13.81 4.08
N GLU A 34 -7.63 -14.52 4.06
CA GLU A 34 -6.53 -14.43 5.05
C GLU A 34 -5.32 -13.63 4.56
N GLN A 35 -5.26 -13.32 3.27
CA GLN A 35 -4.04 -12.79 2.64
C GLN A 35 -4.26 -11.36 2.16
N THR A 36 -3.40 -10.46 2.64
CA THR A 36 -3.36 -9.06 2.21
C THR A 36 -2.05 -8.80 1.48
N SER A 37 -2.14 -8.33 0.24
CA SER A 37 -0.98 -7.91 -0.54
C SER A 37 -0.76 -6.41 -0.34
N VAL A 38 0.50 -6.04 -0.11
CA VAL A 38 0.90 -4.65 0.15
C VAL A 38 2.04 -4.31 -0.80
N GLN A 39 1.84 -3.28 -1.60
CA GLN A 39 2.87 -2.74 -2.49
C GLN A 39 3.48 -1.49 -1.86
N TRP A 40 4.81 -1.54 -1.72
CA TRP A 40 5.60 -0.43 -1.25
C TRP A 40 6.26 0.25 -2.45
N ASN A 41 6.12 1.57 -2.55
CA ASN A 41 6.87 2.39 -3.49
C ASN A 41 8.09 3.02 -2.80
N THR A 42 8.99 3.61 -3.60
CA THR A 42 10.23 4.24 -3.12
C THR A 42 9.96 5.40 -2.17
N GLU A 43 8.89 6.15 -2.37
CA GLU A 43 8.48 7.29 -1.53
C GLU A 43 8.00 6.83 -0.16
N ALA A 44 7.18 5.78 -0.10
CA ALA A 44 6.73 5.14 1.14
C ALA A 44 7.92 4.62 1.96
N LEU A 45 8.89 4.02 1.27
CA LEU A 45 10.14 3.58 1.87
C LEU A 45 10.99 4.76 2.35
N ALA A 46 10.96 5.93 1.70
CA ALA A 46 11.69 7.11 2.14
C ALA A 46 10.99 7.83 3.31
N ALA A 47 9.66 7.90 3.30
CA ALA A 47 8.84 8.54 4.32
C ALA A 47 8.87 7.78 5.66
N CYS A 48 8.98 6.44 5.61
CA CYS A 48 8.99 5.59 6.80
C CYS A 48 10.10 5.97 7.80
N SER A 49 9.71 6.50 8.96
CA SER A 49 10.61 6.87 10.06
C SER A 49 11.36 5.66 10.63
N GLU A 50 10.68 4.51 10.78
CA GLU A 50 11.28 3.25 11.28
C GLU A 50 12.43 2.77 10.38
N ARG A 51 12.26 2.89 9.06
CA ARG A 51 13.32 2.54 8.10
C ARG A 51 14.49 3.51 8.17
N ARG A 52 14.22 4.80 8.32
CA ARG A 52 15.26 5.82 8.53
C ARG A 52 16.02 5.59 9.83
N ALA A 53 15.33 5.20 10.89
CA ALA A 53 15.95 4.89 12.19
C ALA A 53 16.80 3.60 12.14
N ALA A 54 16.37 2.59 11.39
CA ALA A 54 17.13 1.34 11.23
C ALA A 54 18.44 1.50 10.43
N GLY A 55 18.53 2.53 9.59
CA GLY A 55 19.72 2.82 8.80
C GLY A 55 19.85 2.00 7.50
N PRO A 56 20.75 2.42 6.59
CA PRO A 56 20.96 1.75 5.31
C PRO A 56 21.53 0.33 5.50
N GLY A 57 20.92 -0.67 4.87
CA GLY A 57 21.37 -2.06 4.93
C GLY A 57 20.73 -2.91 6.04
N ALA A 58 19.93 -2.30 6.92
CA ALA A 58 19.14 -3.05 7.89
C ALA A 58 17.96 -3.79 7.21
N ALA A 59 17.65 -5.00 7.71
CA ALA A 59 16.51 -5.77 7.25
C ALA A 59 15.19 -5.07 7.65
N PHE A 60 14.69 -4.21 6.76
CA PHE A 60 13.39 -3.57 6.92
C PHE A 60 12.28 -4.58 6.63
N THR A 61 11.68 -5.12 7.69
CA THR A 61 10.55 -6.07 7.61
C THR A 61 9.18 -5.38 7.48
N GLY A 62 9.17 -4.04 7.39
CA GLY A 62 7.97 -3.22 7.25
C GLY A 62 7.67 -2.39 8.50
N CYS A 63 6.85 -1.34 8.34
CA CYS A 63 6.40 -0.52 9.45
C CYS A 63 5.27 -1.25 10.22
N PRO A 64 5.43 -1.53 11.53
CA PRO A 64 4.42 -2.19 12.35
C PRO A 64 3.14 -1.35 12.48
N ALA A 65 3.27 -0.02 12.59
CA ALA A 65 2.11 0.89 12.62
C ALA A 65 1.30 0.82 11.32
N LEU A 66 1.98 0.77 10.17
CA LEU A 66 1.31 0.58 8.89
C LEU A 66 0.63 -0.79 8.79
N ARG A 67 1.31 -1.85 9.24
CA ARG A 67 0.72 -3.21 9.27
C ARG A 67 -0.52 -3.27 10.16
N ALA A 68 -0.54 -2.56 11.28
CA ALA A 68 -1.71 -2.46 12.14
C ALA A 68 -2.86 -1.73 11.43
N THR A 69 -2.56 -0.61 10.77
CA THR A 69 -3.53 0.15 9.96
C THR A 69 -4.14 -0.73 8.86
N ILE A 70 -3.31 -1.44 8.10
CA ILE A 70 -3.74 -2.34 7.02
C ILE A 70 -4.63 -3.46 7.56
N ARG A 71 -4.28 -4.06 8.72
CA ARG A 71 -5.11 -5.09 9.36
C ARG A 71 -6.47 -4.56 9.79
N GLN A 72 -6.52 -3.33 10.29
CA GLN A 72 -7.78 -2.68 10.66
C GLN A 72 -8.66 -2.48 9.43
N VAL A 73 -8.12 -1.85 8.39
CA VAL A 73 -8.82 -1.64 7.10
C VAL A 73 -9.28 -2.97 6.51
N ALA A 74 -8.45 -4.03 6.59
CA ALA A 74 -8.79 -5.37 6.10
C ALA A 74 -9.93 -6.04 6.88
N ALA A 75 -10.00 -5.82 8.20
CA ALA A 75 -11.04 -6.32 9.07
C ALA A 75 -12.37 -5.57 8.86
N GLU A 76 -12.29 -4.27 8.60
CA GLU A 76 -13.44 -3.40 8.32
C GLU A 76 -13.98 -3.54 6.88
N GLY A 77 -13.29 -4.28 6.01
CA GLY A 77 -13.63 -4.37 4.58
C GLY A 77 -13.35 -3.08 3.81
N GLY A 78 -12.49 -2.21 4.34
CA GLY A 78 -12.23 -0.86 3.86
C GLY A 78 -11.36 -0.76 2.60
N PHE A 79 -10.92 -1.87 1.99
CA PHE A 79 -10.27 -1.86 0.66
C PHE A 79 -11.27 -1.64 -0.49
N ARG A 80 -12.26 -0.78 -0.29
CA ARG A 80 -13.13 -0.33 -1.36
C ARG A 80 -12.41 0.78 -2.11
N ALA A 81 -12.05 0.54 -3.37
CA ALA A 81 -11.53 1.61 -4.21
C ALA A 81 -12.56 2.75 -4.27
N PRO A 82 -12.12 4.03 -4.16
CA PRO A 82 -12.99 5.14 -4.49
C PRO A 82 -13.43 4.96 -5.95
N SER A 83 -14.73 5.13 -6.22
CA SER A 83 -15.38 4.80 -7.50
C SER A 83 -15.00 5.72 -8.68
N GLY A 84 -13.81 6.34 -8.65
CA GLY A 84 -13.33 7.26 -9.66
C GLY A 84 -11.84 7.57 -9.57
N TYR A 85 -11.02 6.65 -9.04
CA TYR A 85 -9.57 6.85 -9.09
C TYR A 85 -9.06 6.59 -10.51
N PRO A 86 -8.42 7.56 -11.17
CA PRO A 86 -7.75 7.31 -12.43
C PRO A 86 -6.59 6.31 -12.24
N ASP A 87 -6.51 5.35 -13.14
CA ASP A 87 -5.39 4.41 -13.29
C ASP A 87 -4.11 5.22 -13.56
N HIS A 88 -3.27 5.39 -12.54
CA HIS A 88 -2.02 6.12 -12.64
C HIS A 88 -0.87 5.24 -12.17
N PRO A 89 0.00 4.77 -13.07
CA PRO A 89 1.31 4.26 -12.67
C PRO A 89 2.21 5.46 -12.30
N GLY A 90 2.24 5.81 -11.01
CA GLY A 90 3.43 6.42 -10.41
C GLY A 90 3.65 7.93 -10.56
N THR A 91 2.65 8.79 -10.36
CA THR A 91 2.92 10.21 -10.04
C THR A 91 1.95 10.69 -8.97
N PHE A 92 2.39 10.65 -7.71
CA PHE A 92 1.63 11.08 -6.53
C PHE A 92 2.14 12.41 -5.96
N ALA A 93 2.75 13.26 -6.80
CA ALA A 93 3.36 14.52 -6.37
C ALA A 93 2.38 15.70 -6.24
N GLU A 94 1.09 15.53 -6.55
CA GLU A 94 0.14 16.65 -6.58
C GLU A 94 -1.24 16.29 -6.02
N TRP A 95 -1.33 16.11 -4.70
CA TRP A 95 -2.58 16.28 -3.96
C TRP A 95 -2.39 17.44 -2.96
N PRO A 96 -3.29 18.45 -2.93
CA PRO A 96 -3.21 19.58 -2.00
C PRO A 96 -3.46 19.19 -0.53
#